data_AF-A0A261BWM5-F1
#
_entry.id   AF-A0A261BWM5-F1
#
_cell.length_a   1.000
_cell.length_b   1.000
_cell.length_c   1.000
_cell.angle_alpha   90.00
_cell.angle_beta   90.00
_cell.angle_gamma   90.00
#
_symmetry.space_group_name_H-M   'P 1'
#
loop_
_entity.id
_entity.type
_entity.pdbx_description
1 polymer ?
#
loop_
_entity_poly.entity_id
_entity_poly.type
_entity_poly.pdbx_seq_one_letter_code
_entity_poly.pdbx_strand_id
1 'polypeptide(L)'
;MDLSEDQIHSLPHNELVLHFLQMREEFNEFQSSSSEIEKMMDAELDELKTHLKKAESRIGQMTTEQMRNKDRQDESRSQFAQVEEQLRRENSELRHQCERQKERILKLEQRNDVLERSERNKEYLASDLGTKLDQAIEKIAILESELYERQVAAEEMHRLREEQIRTAERPRLIVEPLRNDPEILPDEPSPGPSKDSFRMSIDDVHMEDVQMEETITKIDEVCIDDNKNIQEKMNPRVATTGAGACINRIVKDLMTKVERLDSILSTIRVSNSSNNNSTHLTTTRA
;
A
#
# COMPACT_ATOMS: atom_id res chain seq x y z
N MET A 1 20.39 -102.64 22.00
CA MET A 1 20.58 -103.59 23.12
C MET A 1 21.96 -104.14 22.94
N ASP A 2 22.92 -103.76 23.80
CA ASP A 2 24.31 -104.18 23.61
C ASP A 2 24.52 -105.54 24.27
N LEU A 3 24.71 -106.58 23.45
CA LEU A 3 25.20 -107.86 23.92
C LEU A 3 26.67 -107.69 24.35
N SER A 4 27.02 -108.25 25.51
CA SER A 4 28.42 -108.30 25.93
C SER A 4 29.25 -109.19 24.99
N GLU A 5 30.55 -108.92 24.87
CA GLU A 5 31.47 -109.68 24.01
C GLU A 5 31.36 -111.20 24.24
N ASP A 6 31.26 -111.61 25.50
CA ASP A 6 31.10 -113.01 25.91
C ASP A 6 29.78 -113.64 25.42
N GLN A 7 28.70 -112.86 25.37
CA GLN A 7 27.41 -113.32 24.85
C GLN A 7 27.47 -113.48 23.32
N ILE A 8 28.15 -112.57 22.62
CA ILE A 8 28.31 -112.62 21.16
C ILE A 8 29.08 -113.88 20.73
N HIS A 9 30.13 -114.25 21.48
CA HIS A 9 30.93 -115.45 21.20
C HIS A 9 30.21 -116.78 21.46
N SER A 10 29.18 -116.78 22.31
CA SER A 10 28.40 -117.97 22.66
C SER A 10 27.23 -118.29 21.72
N LEU A 11 26.91 -117.37 20.80
CA LEU A 11 25.76 -117.52 19.90
C LEU A 11 26.01 -118.57 18.80
N PRO A 12 24.98 -119.33 18.40
CA PRO A 12 25.03 -120.13 17.18
C PRO A 12 25.34 -119.25 15.97
N HIS A 13 26.11 -119.77 15.00
CA HIS A 13 26.56 -119.01 13.81
C HIS A 13 25.42 -118.27 13.08
N ASN A 14 24.23 -118.87 13.02
CA ASN A 14 23.05 -118.25 12.40
C ASN A 14 22.57 -116.99 13.14
N GLU A 15 22.55 -117.02 14.48
CA GLU A 15 22.16 -115.87 15.30
C GLU A 15 23.22 -114.76 15.28
N LEU A 16 24.51 -115.14 15.22
CA LEU A 16 25.60 -114.19 15.04
C LEU A 16 25.50 -113.44 13.71
N VAL A 17 25.21 -114.15 12.62
CA VAL A 17 24.97 -113.54 11.30
C VAL A 17 23.76 -112.62 11.32
N LEU A 18 22.67 -113.03 11.99
CA LEU A 18 21.48 -112.20 12.14
C LEU A 18 21.79 -110.90 12.89
N HIS A 19 22.54 -110.98 13.99
CA HIS A 19 22.95 -109.83 14.79
C HIS A 19 23.86 -108.87 14.00
N PHE A 20 24.82 -109.38 13.22
CA PHE A 20 25.64 -108.54 12.33
C PHE A 20 24.81 -107.86 11.24
N LEU A 21 23.83 -108.56 10.66
CA LEU A 21 22.93 -107.98 9.66
C LEU A 21 22.09 -106.86 10.28
N GLN A 22 21.57 -107.06 11.48
CA GLN A 22 20.79 -106.08 12.23
C GLN A 22 21.64 -104.85 12.59
N MET A 23 22.85 -105.04 13.12
CA MET A 23 23.77 -103.93 13.43
C MET A 23 24.19 -103.16 12.16
N ARG A 24 24.37 -103.84 11.03
CA ARG A 24 24.64 -103.20 9.74
C ARG A 24 23.44 -102.37 9.26
N GLU A 25 22.23 -102.85 9.46
CA GLU A 25 21.00 -102.14 9.12
C GLU A 25 20.81 -100.90 10.00
N GLU A 26 20.99 -101.03 11.32
CA GLU A 26 20.98 -99.91 12.28
C GLU A 26 22.06 -98.86 11.95
N PHE A 27 23.27 -99.29 11.58
CA PHE A 27 24.33 -98.37 11.16
C PHE A 27 23.97 -97.63 9.86
N ASN A 28 23.38 -98.31 8.88
CA ASN A 28 22.94 -97.68 7.63
C ASN A 28 21.80 -96.68 7.87
N GLU A 29 20.87 -96.99 8.77
CA GLU A 29 19.79 -96.09 9.17
C GLU A 29 20.35 -94.85 9.88
N PHE A 30 21.30 -95.03 10.80
CA PHE A 30 22.02 -93.92 11.44
C PHE A 30 22.75 -93.05 10.42
N GLN A 31 23.47 -93.66 9.46
CA GLN A 31 24.18 -92.92 8.41
C GLN A 31 23.21 -92.10 7.55
N SER A 32 22.07 -92.70 7.20
CA SER A 32 21.03 -92.05 6.39
C SER A 32 20.40 -90.89 7.14
N SER A 33 20.04 -91.10 8.42
CA SER A 33 19.48 -90.07 9.30
C SER A 33 20.47 -88.91 9.52
N SER A 34 21.74 -89.22 9.78
CA SER A 34 22.78 -88.21 9.94
C SER A 34 22.96 -87.37 8.68
N SER A 35 22.93 -88.00 7.49
CA SER A 35 23.03 -87.29 6.21
C SER A 35 21.79 -86.42 5.94
N GLU A 36 20.60 -86.87 6.32
CA GLU A 36 19.36 -86.08 6.19
C GLU A 36 19.39 -84.84 7.09
N ILE A 37 19.82 -84.99 8.35
CA ILE A 37 19.97 -83.88 9.31
C ILE A 37 20.99 -82.87 8.80
N GLU A 38 22.14 -83.32 8.29
CA GLU A 38 23.16 -82.44 7.72
C GLU A 38 22.60 -81.61 6.54
N LYS A 39 21.86 -82.26 5.63
CA LYS A 39 21.19 -81.56 4.51
C LYS A 39 20.15 -80.54 4.99
N MET A 40 19.38 -80.86 6.04
CA MET A 40 18.43 -79.92 6.63
C MET A 40 19.16 -78.72 7.25
N MET A 41 20.24 -78.95 7.99
CA MET A 41 21.05 -77.88 8.58
C MET A 41 21.67 -76.98 7.51
N ASP A 42 22.19 -77.55 6.42
CA ASP A 42 22.73 -76.77 5.30
C ASP A 42 21.64 -75.92 4.64
N ALA A 43 20.44 -76.46 4.45
CA ALA A 43 19.30 -75.71 3.92
C ALA A 43 18.90 -74.54 4.84
N GLU A 44 18.82 -74.76 6.16
CA GLU A 44 18.54 -73.71 7.14
C GLU A 44 19.64 -72.63 7.15
N LEU A 45 20.92 -73.04 7.09
CA LEU A 45 22.05 -72.11 7.03
C LEU A 45 21.99 -71.23 5.78
N ASP A 46 21.65 -71.81 4.63
CA ASP A 46 21.51 -71.05 3.39
C ASP A 46 20.30 -70.12 3.41
N GLU A 47 19.17 -70.55 3.97
CA GLU A 47 18.02 -69.68 4.20
C GLU A 47 18.40 -68.49 5.10
N LEU A 48 19.04 -68.74 6.25
CA LEU A 48 19.51 -67.71 7.18
C LEU A 48 20.47 -66.73 6.51
N LYS A 49 21.43 -67.21 5.72
CA LYS A 49 22.35 -66.35 4.94
C LYS A 49 21.57 -65.47 3.95
N THR A 50 20.56 -66.02 3.27
CA THR A 50 19.74 -65.22 2.35
C THR A 50 18.92 -64.16 3.08
N HIS A 51 18.39 -64.48 4.25
CA HIS A 51 17.67 -63.55 5.12
C HIS A 51 18.58 -62.43 5.63
N LEU A 52 19.80 -62.77 6.08
CA LEU A 52 20.80 -61.80 6.51
C LEU A 52 21.15 -60.83 5.38
N LYS A 53 21.44 -61.35 4.18
CA LYS A 53 21.75 -60.52 3.01
C LYS A 53 20.59 -59.58 2.62
N LYS A 54 19.34 -60.05 2.70
CA LYS A 54 18.15 -59.22 2.46
C LYS A 54 18.01 -58.13 3.52
N ALA A 55 18.25 -58.46 4.79
CA ALA A 55 18.19 -57.51 5.89
C ALA A 55 19.27 -56.43 5.75
N GLU A 56 20.52 -56.80 5.45
CA GLU A 56 21.62 -55.88 5.20
C GLU A 56 21.33 -54.93 4.03
N SER A 57 20.81 -55.46 2.92
CA SER A 57 20.40 -54.63 1.77
C SER A 57 19.31 -53.63 2.16
N ARG A 58 18.32 -54.05 2.96
CA ARG A 58 17.25 -53.18 3.44
C ARG A 58 17.76 -52.10 4.40
N ILE A 59 18.70 -52.44 5.28
CA ILE A 59 19.37 -51.46 6.15
C ILE A 59 20.12 -50.42 5.32
N GLY A 60 20.86 -50.84 4.29
CA GLY A 60 21.57 -49.93 3.39
C GLY A 60 20.62 -48.97 2.65
N GLN A 61 19.49 -49.49 2.14
CA GLN A 61 18.46 -48.67 1.51
C GLN A 61 17.87 -47.64 2.48
N MET A 62 17.42 -48.09 3.67
CA MET A 62 16.83 -47.20 4.67
C MET A 62 17.83 -46.13 5.14
N THR A 63 19.10 -46.48 5.33
CA THR A 63 20.15 -45.52 5.73
C THR A 63 20.34 -44.43 4.67
N THR A 64 20.32 -44.82 3.39
CA THR A 64 20.46 -43.88 2.27
C THR A 64 19.23 -42.95 2.18
N GLU A 65 18.03 -43.50 2.34
CA GLU A 65 16.79 -42.72 2.36
C GLU A 65 16.74 -41.77 3.56
N GLN A 66 17.17 -42.22 4.73
CA GLN A 66 17.27 -41.40 5.94
C GLN A 66 18.21 -40.20 5.72
N MET A 67 19.39 -40.43 5.14
CA MET A 67 20.34 -39.36 4.84
C MET A 67 19.75 -38.34 3.86
N ARG A 68 19.14 -38.81 2.76
CA ARG A 68 18.46 -37.93 1.79
C ARG A 68 17.33 -37.11 2.40
N ASN A 69 16.53 -37.72 3.28
CA ASN A 69 15.44 -37.02 3.95
C ASN A 69 15.96 -35.98 4.93
N LYS A 70 17.05 -36.29 5.64
CA LYS A 70 17.72 -35.33 6.52
C LYS A 70 18.24 -34.12 5.73
N ASP A 71 18.95 -34.36 4.63
CA ASP A 71 19.48 -33.28 3.78
C ASP A 71 18.36 -32.36 3.27
N ARG A 72 17.26 -32.93 2.76
CA ARG A 72 16.08 -32.17 2.32
C ARG A 72 15.45 -31.38 3.47
N GLN A 73 15.39 -31.96 4.66
CA GLN A 73 14.86 -31.29 5.84
C GLN A 73 15.73 -30.10 6.24
N ASP A 74 17.04 -30.26 6.22
CA ASP A 74 18.00 -29.21 6.56
C ASP A 74 17.98 -28.07 5.53
N GLU A 75 17.89 -28.38 4.24
CA GLU A 75 17.67 -27.40 3.16
C GLU A 75 16.36 -26.63 3.38
N SER A 76 15.27 -27.33 3.68
CA SER A 76 13.97 -26.70 3.92
C SER A 76 14.00 -25.80 5.16
N ARG A 77 14.63 -26.24 6.26
CA ARG A 77 14.83 -25.42 7.47
C ARG A 77 15.60 -24.15 7.16
N SER A 78 16.67 -24.24 6.37
CA SER A 78 17.47 -23.08 5.96
C SER A 78 16.65 -22.08 5.13
N GLN A 79 15.89 -22.57 4.16
CA GLN A 79 14.98 -21.74 3.35
C GLN A 79 13.92 -21.05 4.22
N PHE A 80 13.31 -21.78 5.16
CA PHE A 80 12.31 -21.20 6.06
C PHE A 80 12.93 -20.12 6.96
N ALA A 81 14.12 -20.35 7.51
CA ALA A 81 14.81 -19.34 8.31
C ALA A 81 15.11 -18.07 7.50
N GLN A 82 15.52 -18.22 6.24
CA GLN A 82 15.76 -17.07 5.35
C GLN A 82 14.49 -16.28 5.06
N VAL A 83 13.38 -16.96 4.76
CA VAL A 83 12.08 -16.33 4.52
C VAL A 83 11.57 -15.65 5.78
N GLU A 84 11.70 -16.29 6.93
CA GLU A 84 11.29 -15.73 8.21
C GLU A 84 12.07 -14.44 8.54
N GLU A 85 13.38 -14.45 8.31
CA GLU A 85 14.23 -13.27 8.50
C GLU A 85 13.88 -12.13 7.53
N GLN A 86 13.57 -12.45 6.26
CA GLN A 86 13.08 -11.46 5.31
C GLN A 86 11.75 -10.84 5.78
N LEU A 87 10.80 -11.67 6.20
CA LEU A 87 9.50 -11.21 6.68
C LEU A 87 9.63 -10.36 7.95
N ARG A 88 10.54 -10.71 8.87
CA ARG A 88 10.84 -9.88 10.05
C ARG A 88 11.34 -8.50 9.66
N ARG A 89 12.28 -8.42 8.71
CA ARG A 89 12.81 -7.15 8.20
C ARG A 89 11.73 -6.31 7.53
N GLU A 90 10.91 -6.91 6.67
CA GLU A 90 9.79 -6.21 6.02
C GLU A 90 8.76 -5.71 7.04
N ASN A 91 8.43 -6.51 8.06
CA ASN A 91 7.51 -6.10 9.11
C ASN A 91 8.05 -4.90 9.92
N SER A 92 9.35 -4.93 10.26
CA SER A 92 10.02 -3.82 10.94
C SER A 92 9.99 -2.54 10.10
N GLU A 93 10.28 -2.64 8.81
CA GLU A 93 10.24 -1.49 7.89
C GLU A 93 8.82 -0.93 7.78
N LEU A 94 7.79 -1.77 7.65
CA LEU A 94 6.41 -1.34 7.59
C LEU A 94 5.96 -0.65 8.88
N ARG A 95 6.38 -1.14 10.05
CA ARG A 95 6.11 -0.49 11.34
C ARG A 95 6.73 0.90 11.40
N HIS A 96 8.00 1.00 11.02
CA HIS A 96 8.71 2.29 10.98
C HIS A 96 8.06 3.27 9.98
N GLN A 97 7.64 2.81 8.80
CA GLN A 97 6.90 3.62 7.84
C GLN A 97 5.57 4.11 8.40
N CYS A 98 4.83 3.25 9.10
CA CYS A 98 3.57 3.61 9.73
C CYS A 98 3.76 4.68 10.81
N GLU A 99 4.80 4.55 11.65
CA GLU A 99 5.17 5.56 12.65
C GLU A 99 5.51 6.90 12.01
N ARG A 100 6.37 6.92 10.97
CA ARG A 100 6.68 8.15 10.23
C ARG A 100 5.45 8.79 9.60
N GLN A 101 4.53 7.99 9.08
CA GLN A 101 3.28 8.51 8.52
C GLN A 101 2.38 9.13 9.59
N LYS A 102 2.27 8.51 10.77
CA LYS A 102 1.54 9.08 11.91
C LYS A 102 2.15 10.42 12.35
N GLU A 103 3.47 10.49 12.49
CA GLU A 103 4.15 11.75 12.81
C GLU A 103 3.90 12.82 11.75
N ARG A 104 3.93 12.46 10.46
CA ARG A 104 3.64 13.37 9.37
C ARG A 104 2.20 13.89 9.42
N ILE A 105 1.23 13.03 9.73
CA ILE A 105 -0.17 13.42 9.89
C ILE A 105 -0.31 14.43 11.03
N LEU A 106 0.26 14.15 12.19
CA LEU A 106 0.22 15.08 13.33
C LEU A 106 0.82 16.45 12.99
N LYS A 107 1.94 16.48 12.26
CA LYS A 107 2.55 17.74 11.79
C LYS A 107 1.65 18.50 10.80
N LEU A 108 0.98 17.78 9.91
CA LEU A 108 0.04 18.38 8.96
C LEU A 108 -1.20 18.94 9.67
N GLU A 109 -1.74 18.22 10.64
CA GLU A 109 -2.85 18.67 11.48
C GLU A 109 -2.47 19.94 12.25
N GLN A 110 -1.30 19.96 12.90
CA GLN A 110 -0.80 21.14 13.59
C GLN A 110 -0.63 22.35 12.64
N ARG A 111 -0.10 22.13 11.43
CA ARG A 111 0.05 23.19 10.43
C ARG A 111 -1.31 23.69 9.93
N ASN A 112 -2.29 22.79 9.80
CA ASN A 112 -3.65 23.13 9.42
C ASN A 112 -4.31 24.01 10.49
N ASP A 113 -4.22 23.63 11.77
CA ASP A 113 -4.72 24.45 12.89
C ASP A 113 -4.14 25.86 12.90
N VAL A 114 -2.83 25.99 12.62
CA VAL A 114 -2.17 27.30 12.52
C VAL A 114 -2.70 28.11 11.33
N LEU A 115 -2.92 27.44 10.19
CA LEU A 115 -3.46 28.08 8.99
C LEU A 115 -4.89 28.58 9.23
N GLU A 116 -5.77 27.76 9.81
CA GLU A 116 -7.14 28.16 10.15
C GLU A 116 -7.19 29.32 11.14
N ARG A 117 -6.28 29.35 12.12
CA ARG A 117 -6.14 30.50 13.03
C ARG A 117 -5.71 31.76 12.27
N SER A 118 -4.76 31.63 11.34
CA SER A 118 -4.31 32.75 10.51
C SER A 118 -5.43 33.27 9.62
N GLU A 119 -6.22 32.39 9.01
CA GLU A 119 -7.38 32.73 8.20
C GLU A 119 -8.42 33.51 9.02
N ARG A 120 -8.83 32.98 10.18
CA ARG A 120 -9.76 33.69 11.07
C ARG A 120 -9.27 35.07 11.49
N ASN A 121 -7.97 35.22 11.75
CA ASN A 121 -7.38 36.52 12.07
C ASN A 121 -7.43 37.49 10.87
N LYS A 122 -7.19 36.99 9.64
CA LYS A 122 -7.27 37.81 8.42
C LYS A 122 -8.71 38.21 8.13
N GLU A 123 -9.67 37.31 8.30
CA GLU A 123 -11.10 37.61 8.16
C GLU A 123 -11.55 38.69 9.15
N TYR A 124 -11.15 38.55 10.41
CA TYR A 124 -11.41 39.57 11.44
C TYR A 124 -10.82 40.93 11.06
N LEU A 125 -9.54 40.96 10.63
CA LEU A 125 -8.90 42.19 10.20
C LEU A 125 -9.58 42.81 8.97
N ALA A 126 -9.96 42.00 7.98
CA ALA A 126 -10.69 42.46 6.81
C ALA A 126 -12.06 43.05 7.19
N SER A 127 -12.76 42.41 8.14
CA SER A 127 -14.03 42.93 8.65
C SER A 127 -13.86 44.26 9.40
N ASP A 128 -12.82 44.40 10.23
CA ASP A 128 -12.52 45.65 10.96
C ASP A 128 -12.12 46.79 10.01
N LEU A 129 -11.35 46.48 8.97
CA LEU A 129 -11.03 47.46 7.92
C LEU A 129 -12.29 47.85 7.13
N GLY A 130 -13.19 46.90 6.85
CA GLY A 130 -14.47 47.15 6.20
C GLY A 130 -15.34 48.12 7.01
N THR A 131 -15.51 47.89 8.31
CA THR A 131 -16.31 48.78 9.16
C THR A 131 -15.70 50.18 9.29
N LYS A 132 -14.37 50.28 9.38
CA LYS A 132 -13.66 51.57 9.37
C LYS A 132 -13.84 52.32 8.05
N LEU A 133 -13.82 51.60 6.92
CA LEU A 133 -14.07 52.17 5.61
C LEU A 133 -15.51 52.68 5.51
N ASP A 134 -16.49 51.91 5.96
CA ASP A 134 -17.90 52.31 5.97
C ASP A 134 -18.11 53.57 6.81
N GLN A 135 -17.50 53.66 8.00
CA GLN A 135 -17.53 54.86 8.84
C GLN A 135 -16.88 56.06 8.16
N ALA A 136 -15.76 55.87 7.46
CA ALA A 136 -15.11 56.93 6.71
C ALA A 136 -15.98 57.42 5.55
N ILE A 137 -16.66 56.51 4.83
CA ILE A 137 -17.61 56.84 3.77
C ILE A 137 -18.79 57.63 4.34
N GLU A 138 -19.38 57.19 5.46
CA GLU A 138 -20.47 57.92 6.12
C GLU A 138 -20.03 59.35 6.49
N LYS A 139 -18.84 59.49 7.08
CA LYS A 139 -18.28 60.81 7.41
C LYS A 139 -18.08 61.69 6.19
N ILE A 140 -17.58 61.14 5.07
CA ILE A 140 -17.43 61.87 3.81
C ILE A 140 -18.79 62.32 3.29
N ALA A 141 -19.80 61.44 3.28
CA ALA A 141 -21.14 61.77 2.82
C ALA A 141 -21.79 62.91 3.63
N ILE A 142 -21.60 62.91 4.96
CA ILE A 142 -22.05 63.99 5.83
C ILE A 142 -21.35 65.30 5.45
N LEU A 143 -20.02 65.30 5.32
CA LEU A 143 -19.25 66.50 4.95
C LEU A 143 -19.61 67.02 3.55
N GLU A 144 -19.86 66.15 2.59
CA GLU A 144 -20.34 66.53 1.25
C GLU A 144 -21.72 67.21 1.33
N SER A 145 -22.62 66.70 2.16
CA SER A 145 -23.94 67.33 2.38
C SER A 145 -23.82 68.71 3.04
N GLU A 146 -22.96 68.86 4.06
CA GLU A 146 -22.68 70.15 4.70
C GLU A 146 -22.07 71.17 3.73
N LEU A 147 -21.15 70.73 2.85
CA LEU A 147 -20.58 71.57 1.81
C LEU A 147 -21.63 72.01 0.80
N TYR A 148 -22.52 71.10 0.40
CA TYR A 148 -23.62 71.40 -0.51
C TYR A 148 -24.59 72.43 0.10
N GLU A 149 -25.01 72.25 1.36
CA GLU A 149 -25.85 73.22 2.07
C GLU A 149 -25.20 74.60 2.15
N ARG A 150 -23.89 74.67 2.46
CA ARG A 150 -23.14 75.93 2.46
C ARG A 150 -23.09 76.57 1.08
N GLN A 151 -22.92 75.79 0.01
CA GLN A 151 -22.93 76.28 -1.35
C GLN A 151 -24.30 76.88 -1.71
N VAL A 152 -25.39 76.17 -1.44
CA VAL A 152 -26.76 76.67 -1.68
C VAL A 152 -27.01 77.96 -0.91
N ALA A 153 -26.67 78.02 0.38
CA ALA A 153 -26.82 79.23 1.18
C ALA A 153 -25.98 80.41 0.64
N ALA A 154 -24.77 80.14 0.15
CA ALA A 154 -23.94 81.15 -0.49
C ALA A 154 -24.60 81.67 -1.78
N GLU A 155 -25.08 80.78 -2.65
CA GLU A 155 -25.79 81.13 -3.88
C GLU A 155 -27.06 81.96 -3.59
N GLU A 156 -27.85 81.58 -2.58
CA GLU A 156 -29.01 82.35 -2.14
C GLU A 156 -28.64 83.74 -1.64
N MET A 157 -27.59 83.87 -0.82
CA MET A 157 -27.07 85.18 -0.41
C MET A 157 -26.60 86.02 -1.60
N HIS A 158 -25.96 85.40 -2.59
CA HIS A 158 -25.57 86.07 -3.83
C HIS A 158 -26.80 86.56 -4.60
N ARG A 159 -27.82 85.70 -4.78
CA ARG A 159 -29.08 86.07 -5.44
C ARG A 159 -29.79 87.21 -4.72
N LEU A 160 -29.86 87.17 -3.39
CA LEU A 160 -30.49 88.21 -2.59
C LEU A 160 -29.72 89.54 -2.68
N ARG A 161 -28.38 89.50 -2.70
CA ARG A 161 -27.55 90.67 -2.98
C ARG A 161 -27.83 91.25 -4.36
N GLU A 162 -27.92 90.41 -5.40
CA GLU A 162 -28.27 90.86 -6.75
C GLU A 162 -29.68 91.44 -6.85
N GLU A 163 -30.67 90.86 -6.16
CA GLU A 163 -32.03 91.38 -6.09
C GLU A 163 -32.09 92.72 -5.35
N GLN A 164 -31.33 92.88 -4.27
CA GLN A 164 -31.19 94.16 -3.55
C GLN A 164 -30.54 95.23 -4.41
N ILE A 165 -29.46 94.92 -5.12
CA ILE A 165 -28.80 95.83 -6.06
C ILE A 165 -29.79 96.24 -7.17
N ARG A 166 -30.45 95.26 -7.81
CA ARG A 166 -31.46 95.52 -8.84
C ARG A 166 -32.64 96.36 -8.35
N THR A 167 -33.06 96.19 -7.09
CA THR A 167 -34.15 96.96 -6.48
C THR A 167 -33.71 98.38 -6.11
N ALA A 168 -32.47 98.57 -5.66
CA ALA A 168 -31.88 99.88 -5.40
C ALA A 168 -31.67 100.69 -6.69
N GLU A 169 -31.43 100.01 -7.81
CA GLU A 169 -31.23 100.63 -9.13
C GLU A 169 -32.53 100.90 -9.90
N ARG A 170 -33.71 100.60 -9.32
CA ARG A 170 -35.00 100.87 -10.00
C ARG A 170 -35.26 102.38 -10.08
N PRO A 171 -35.28 103.01 -11.27
CA PRO A 171 -35.69 104.39 -11.43
C PRO A 171 -37.21 104.48 -11.26
N ARG A 172 -37.72 105.48 -10.52
CA ARG A 172 -39.16 105.80 -10.51
C ARG A 172 -39.56 106.29 -11.92
N LEU A 173 -40.32 105.51 -12.67
CA LEU A 173 -40.85 105.92 -13.98
C LEU A 173 -42.09 106.81 -13.83
N ILE A 174 -41.97 108.07 -14.27
CA ILE A 174 -43.07 108.94 -14.72
C ILE A 174 -43.31 108.64 -16.20
N VAL A 175 -44.58 108.59 -16.61
CA VAL A 175 -45.05 108.21 -17.96
C VAL A 175 -45.16 109.46 -18.87
N GLU A 176 -44.61 109.41 -20.09
CA GLU A 176 -45.07 110.17 -21.29
C GLU A 176 -44.29 109.76 -22.59
N PRO A 177 -44.76 110.06 -23.82
CA PRO A 177 -44.96 109.04 -24.87
C PRO A 177 -43.92 109.02 -26.01
N LEU A 178 -43.68 107.78 -26.47
CA LEU A 178 -43.40 107.29 -27.83
C LEU A 178 -42.68 108.20 -28.85
N ARG A 179 -41.47 107.78 -29.25
CA ARG A 179 -41.05 107.69 -30.66
C ARG A 179 -40.20 106.44 -30.93
N ASN A 180 -40.62 105.73 -31.98
CA ASN A 180 -39.97 104.63 -32.69
C ASN A 180 -38.64 105.15 -33.32
N ASP A 181 -37.59 104.39 -33.58
CA ASP A 181 -37.47 103.12 -34.31
C ASP A 181 -36.02 102.57 -34.13
N PRO A 182 -35.71 101.35 -34.62
CA PRO A 182 -34.75 100.41 -34.04
C PRO A 182 -33.39 100.41 -34.75
N GLU A 183 -32.33 99.92 -34.09
CA GLU A 183 -31.32 99.10 -34.78
C GLU A 183 -30.29 98.42 -33.85
N ILE A 184 -29.96 97.18 -34.25
CA ILE A 184 -28.73 96.40 -34.04
C ILE A 184 -28.64 95.53 -32.77
N LEU A 185 -29.02 94.25 -32.96
CA LEU A 185 -28.48 93.10 -32.22
C LEU A 185 -27.08 92.76 -32.75
N PRO A 186 -26.09 92.43 -31.89
CA PRO A 186 -24.87 91.75 -32.29
C PRO A 186 -24.93 90.23 -32.03
N ASP A 187 -24.04 89.54 -32.76
CA ASP A 187 -23.78 88.11 -32.85
C ASP A 187 -23.50 87.36 -31.52
N GLU A 188 -23.77 86.04 -31.58
CA GLU A 188 -23.18 84.95 -30.77
C GLU A 188 -21.62 84.91 -30.82
N PRO A 189 -20.89 84.01 -30.10
CA PRO A 189 -21.27 82.95 -29.15
C PRO A 189 -20.47 82.95 -27.82
N SER A 190 -20.89 82.05 -26.93
CA SER A 190 -20.23 81.58 -25.71
C SER A 190 -18.77 81.10 -25.90
N PRO A 191 -17.85 81.51 -25.01
CA PRO A 191 -16.64 80.75 -24.69
C PRO A 191 -16.60 80.38 -23.20
N GLY A 192 -16.65 79.09 -22.89
CA GLY A 192 -16.32 78.58 -21.57
C GLY A 192 -14.81 78.71 -21.26
N PRO A 193 -14.40 78.81 -19.98
CA PRO A 193 -13.03 78.61 -19.60
C PRO A 193 -12.80 77.22 -19.03
N SER A 194 -11.76 76.57 -19.56
CA SER A 194 -11.13 75.38 -19.00
C SER A 194 -10.07 75.75 -17.97
N LYS A 195 -9.83 74.81 -17.04
CA LYS A 195 -8.65 74.60 -16.18
C LYS A 195 -8.46 75.58 -15.01
N ASP A 196 -8.49 75.04 -13.79
CA ASP A 196 -7.23 74.76 -13.09
C ASP A 196 -7.38 73.84 -11.88
N SER A 197 -6.35 73.01 -11.73
CA SER A 197 -6.14 72.01 -10.69
C SER A 197 -5.90 72.66 -9.32
N PHE A 198 -6.82 72.47 -8.38
CA PHE A 198 -6.52 72.62 -6.95
C PHE A 198 -6.23 71.23 -6.35
N ARG A 199 -4.94 70.97 -6.11
CA ARG A 199 -4.50 69.94 -5.16
C ARG A 199 -4.91 70.39 -3.76
N MET A 200 -5.82 69.65 -3.11
CA MET A 200 -5.99 69.73 -1.67
C MET A 200 -4.86 68.93 -1.02
N SER A 201 -3.99 69.59 -0.25
CA SER A 201 -2.99 68.93 0.58
C SER A 201 -3.68 68.19 1.72
N ILE A 202 -3.42 66.87 1.81
CA ILE A 202 -3.79 66.02 2.93
C ILE A 202 -2.73 66.26 4.01
N ASP A 203 -3.00 67.21 4.89
CA ASP A 203 -2.28 67.39 6.15
C ASP A 203 -3.32 67.86 7.19
N ASP A 204 -4.19 66.94 7.62
CA ASP A 204 -4.86 66.94 8.95
C ASP A 204 -5.78 65.71 9.11
N VAL A 205 -5.23 64.51 8.96
CA VAL A 205 -5.81 63.29 9.53
C VAL A 205 -4.73 62.59 10.34
N HIS A 206 -4.67 62.92 11.62
CA HIS A 206 -3.86 62.19 12.59
C HIS A 206 -4.48 60.78 12.75
N MET A 207 -3.89 59.79 12.10
CA MET A 207 -4.15 58.38 12.37
C MET A 207 -3.29 58.02 13.59
N GLU A 208 -3.90 57.63 14.70
CA GLU A 208 -3.14 57.03 15.80
C GLU A 208 -2.42 55.78 15.27
N ASP A 209 -1.10 55.73 15.52
CA ASP A 209 -0.23 54.59 15.21
C ASP A 209 -0.77 53.33 15.88
N VAL A 210 -1.54 52.53 15.14
CA VAL A 210 -1.80 51.14 15.51
C VAL A 210 -0.48 50.40 15.35
N GLN A 211 0.15 50.06 16.48
CA GLN A 211 1.36 49.24 16.57
C GLN A 211 1.21 47.95 15.74
N MET A 212 1.68 47.99 14.50
CA MET A 212 1.60 46.90 13.53
C MET A 212 2.95 46.17 13.36
N GLU A 213 3.94 46.46 14.22
CA GLU A 213 5.26 45.82 14.14
C GLU A 213 5.39 44.54 14.99
N GLU A 214 4.53 44.30 15.98
CA GLU A 214 4.70 43.19 16.94
C GLU A 214 4.05 41.86 16.50
N THR A 215 3.22 41.86 15.45
CA THR A 215 2.51 40.66 14.97
C THR A 215 3.05 40.10 13.67
N ILE A 216 3.77 40.89 12.86
CA ILE A 216 4.35 40.46 11.59
C ILE A 216 5.71 39.77 11.81
N THR A 217 6.47 40.18 12.83
CA THR A 217 7.80 39.62 13.15
C THR A 217 7.78 38.18 13.69
N LYS A 218 6.64 37.68 14.18
CA LYS A 218 6.50 36.28 14.62
C LYS A 218 6.19 35.29 13.49
N ILE A 219 6.05 35.76 12.24
CA ILE A 219 5.75 34.92 11.08
C ILE A 219 7.03 34.49 10.34
N ASP A 220 8.14 35.23 10.49
CA ASP A 220 9.39 34.99 9.74
C ASP A 220 10.40 34.07 10.45
N GLU A 221 10.15 33.64 11.69
CA GLU A 221 11.04 32.72 12.44
C GLU A 221 10.64 31.24 12.38
N VAL A 222 9.73 30.84 11.47
CA VAL A 222 9.59 29.42 11.13
C VAL A 222 10.47 29.16 9.92
N CYS A 223 11.77 28.93 10.19
CA CYS A 223 12.76 28.47 9.23
C CYS A 223 12.15 27.46 8.26
N ILE A 224 12.12 27.85 6.99
CA ILE A 224 11.85 26.98 5.85
C ILE A 224 13.10 26.09 5.69
N ASP A 225 13.21 25.04 6.50
CA ASP A 225 14.16 23.95 6.26
C ASP A 225 13.47 22.81 5.51
N ASP A 226 12.93 23.11 4.33
CA ASP A 226 12.39 22.12 3.39
C ASP A 226 12.98 22.37 1.99
N ASN A 227 14.18 21.85 1.70
CA ASN A 227 14.54 21.22 0.40
C ASN A 227 16.05 20.98 0.21
N LYS A 228 16.62 19.90 0.76
CA LYS A 228 17.89 19.35 0.23
C LYS A 228 18.02 17.82 0.19
N ASN A 229 16.96 17.02 0.37
CA ASN A 229 17.14 15.56 0.33
C ASN A 229 16.02 14.71 -0.28
N ILE A 230 15.22 15.24 -1.21
CA ILE A 230 14.22 14.43 -1.95
C ILE A 230 14.27 14.69 -3.47
N GLN A 231 15.47 14.89 -4.03
CA GLN A 231 15.65 15.01 -5.48
C GLN A 231 16.80 14.17 -6.08
N GLU A 232 17.21 13.09 -5.41
CA GLU A 232 17.94 12.03 -6.10
C GLU A 232 17.20 10.70 -6.00
N LYS A 233 16.97 10.08 -7.16
CA LYS A 233 16.32 8.78 -7.43
C LYS A 233 14.81 8.82 -7.73
N MET A 234 14.38 9.76 -8.56
CA MET A 234 13.27 9.48 -9.48
C MET A 234 13.85 8.77 -10.72
N ASN A 235 14.07 7.46 -10.61
CA ASN A 235 14.47 6.62 -11.73
C ASN A 235 13.20 6.01 -12.34
N PRO A 236 12.88 6.21 -13.63
CA PRO A 236 11.69 5.63 -14.25
C PRO A 236 12.00 4.19 -14.66
N ARG A 237 12.10 3.27 -13.70
CA ARG A 237 12.09 1.83 -13.97
C ARG A 237 11.86 1.03 -12.68
N VAL A 238 10.63 1.07 -12.16
CA VAL A 238 10.16 0.02 -11.27
C VAL A 238 8.99 -0.65 -11.97
N ALA A 239 9.32 -1.71 -12.71
CA ALA A 239 8.35 -2.68 -13.13
C ALA A 239 7.59 -3.16 -11.88
N THR A 240 6.27 -3.17 -11.98
CA THR A 240 5.31 -3.78 -11.05
C THR A 240 5.74 -5.21 -10.70
N THR A 241 6.57 -5.39 -9.66
CA THR A 241 7.23 -6.68 -9.35
C THR A 241 6.96 -7.17 -7.92
N GLY A 242 5.79 -6.83 -7.37
CA GLY A 242 5.28 -7.45 -6.14
C GLY A 242 4.02 -8.25 -6.41
N ALA A 243 2.88 -7.56 -6.50
CA ALA A 243 1.58 -8.22 -6.64
C ALA A 243 1.41 -9.00 -7.95
N GLY A 244 1.83 -8.44 -9.10
CA GLY A 244 1.70 -9.09 -10.41
C GLY A 244 2.56 -10.36 -10.54
N ALA A 245 3.74 -10.38 -9.94
CA ALA A 245 4.62 -11.55 -9.94
C ALA A 245 4.07 -12.67 -9.05
N CYS A 246 3.50 -12.32 -7.90
CA CYS A 246 2.83 -13.28 -7.00
C CYS A 246 1.57 -13.87 -7.66
N ILE A 247 0.74 -13.04 -8.29
CA ILE A 247 -0.45 -13.49 -9.02
C ILE A 247 -0.07 -14.40 -10.18
N ASN A 248 0.92 -14.02 -10.99
CA ASN A 248 1.39 -14.84 -12.11
C ASN A 248 1.99 -16.18 -11.64
N ARG A 249 2.65 -16.21 -10.49
CA ARG A 249 3.18 -17.46 -9.89
C ARG A 249 2.05 -18.37 -9.41
N ILE A 250 1.02 -17.80 -8.77
CA ILE A 250 -0.18 -18.54 -8.33
C ILE A 250 -0.94 -19.08 -9.55
N VAL A 251 -1.17 -18.27 -10.57
CA VAL A 251 -1.82 -18.69 -11.82
C VAL A 251 -1.03 -19.80 -12.50
N LYS A 252 0.30 -19.70 -12.56
CA LYS A 252 1.16 -20.72 -13.15
C LYS A 252 1.12 -22.05 -12.38
N ASP A 253 1.09 -21.99 -11.05
CA ASP A 253 0.96 -23.18 -10.17
C ASP A 253 -0.43 -23.83 -10.31
N LEU A 254 -1.49 -23.03 -10.45
CA LEU A 254 -2.82 -23.56 -10.77
C LEU A 254 -2.85 -24.25 -12.13
N MET A 255 -2.27 -23.65 -13.17
CA MET A 255 -2.22 -24.24 -14.51
C MET A 255 -1.48 -25.58 -14.51
N THR A 256 -0.35 -25.69 -13.81
CA THR A 256 0.39 -26.97 -13.71
C THR A 256 -0.39 -28.03 -12.93
N LYS A 257 -1.16 -27.64 -11.91
CA LYS A 257 -2.04 -28.56 -11.19
C LYS A 257 -3.21 -29.03 -12.05
N VAL A 258 -3.80 -28.15 -12.86
CA VAL A 258 -4.85 -28.49 -13.82
C VAL A 258 -4.32 -29.45 -14.88
N GLU A 259 -3.16 -29.19 -15.48
CA GLU A 259 -2.52 -30.09 -16.45
C GLU A 259 -2.22 -31.47 -15.84
N ARG A 260 -1.80 -31.52 -14.58
CA ARG A 260 -1.57 -32.78 -13.87
C ARG A 260 -2.87 -33.54 -13.61
N LEU A 261 -3.94 -32.84 -13.24
CA LEU A 261 -5.26 -33.44 -13.06
C LEU A 261 -5.80 -33.96 -14.39
N ASP A 262 -5.67 -33.21 -15.49
CA ASP A 262 -6.06 -33.66 -16.82
C ASP A 262 -5.24 -34.87 -17.29
N SER A 263 -3.95 -34.92 -16.97
CA SER A 263 -3.10 -36.09 -17.23
C SER A 263 -3.57 -37.32 -16.45
N ILE A 264 -3.91 -37.16 -15.16
CA ILE A 264 -4.43 -38.25 -14.32
C ILE A 264 -5.81 -38.70 -14.83
N LEU A 265 -6.71 -37.77 -15.13
CA LEU A 265 -8.05 -38.07 -15.65
C LEU A 265 -7.99 -38.73 -17.03
N SER A 266 -7.08 -38.27 -17.89
CA SER A 266 -6.82 -38.90 -19.19
C SER A 266 -6.30 -40.33 -19.01
N THR A 267 -5.37 -40.55 -18.08
CA THR A 267 -4.84 -41.88 -17.75
C THR A 267 -5.96 -42.80 -17.23
N ILE A 268 -6.81 -42.32 -16.30
CA ILE A 268 -7.96 -43.07 -15.79
C ILE A 268 -8.97 -43.38 -16.91
N ARG A 269 -9.22 -42.42 -17.81
CA ARG A 269 -10.12 -42.62 -18.95
C ARG A 269 -9.58 -43.66 -19.93
N VAL A 270 -8.28 -43.64 -20.21
CA VAL A 270 -7.60 -44.65 -21.03
C VAL A 270 -7.63 -46.02 -20.33
N SER A 271 -7.34 -46.10 -19.03
CA SER A 271 -7.44 -47.35 -18.25
C SER A 271 -8.87 -47.91 -18.23
N ASN A 272 -9.89 -47.06 -18.12
CA ASN A 272 -11.29 -47.50 -18.21
C ASN A 272 -11.69 -47.91 -19.64
N SER A 273 -11.18 -47.25 -20.67
CA SER A 273 -11.38 -47.68 -22.06
C SER A 273 -10.65 -48.99 -22.40
N SER A 274 -9.47 -49.24 -21.80
CA SER A 274 -8.75 -50.51 -21.93
C SER A 274 -9.43 -51.66 -21.19
N ASN A 275 -10.03 -51.40 -20.01
CA ASN A 275 -10.80 -52.41 -19.28
C ASN A 275 -12.11 -52.78 -19.98
N ASN A 276 -12.79 -51.83 -20.62
CA ASN A 276 -14.04 -52.12 -21.36
C ASN A 276 -13.80 -52.87 -22.69
N ASN A 277 -12.59 -52.84 -23.25
CA ASN A 277 -12.23 -53.64 -24.42
C ASN A 277 -11.71 -55.05 -24.06
N SER A 278 -11.40 -55.34 -22.80
CA SER A 278 -10.93 -56.66 -22.35
C SER A 278 -12.05 -57.60 -21.93
N THR A 279 -13.28 -57.13 -21.73
CA THR A 279 -14.40 -57.95 -21.23
C THR A 279 -15.26 -58.60 -22.32
N HIS A 280 -14.89 -58.52 -23.60
CA HIS A 280 -15.71 -59.08 -24.70
C HIS A 280 -15.09 -60.30 -25.43
N LEU A 281 -14.06 -60.95 -24.85
CA LEU A 281 -13.37 -62.08 -25.49
C LEU A 281 -13.11 -63.25 -24.52
N THR A 282 -14.13 -63.74 -23.81
CA THR A 282 -14.14 -65.12 -23.28
C THR A 282 -15.53 -65.51 -22.80
N THR A 283 -16.39 -65.99 -23.71
CA THR A 283 -17.42 -66.99 -23.41
C THR A 283 -17.78 -67.68 -24.71
N THR A 284 -16.92 -68.62 -25.10
CA THR A 284 -17.30 -69.70 -26.02
C THR A 284 -16.58 -70.96 -25.54
N ARG A 285 -17.38 -72.01 -25.32
CA ARG A 285 -17.01 -73.45 -25.29
C ARG A 285 -16.82 -74.09 -23.91
N ALA A 286 -17.87 -74.79 -23.48
CA ALA A 286 -17.95 -76.21 -23.10
C ALA A 286 -19.15 -76.40 -22.16
#